data_AF-A0A6C1TZU9-F1
#
_entry.id   AF-A0A6C1TZU9-F1
#
_cell.length_a   1.000
_cell.length_b   1.000
_cell.length_c   1.000
_cell.angle_alpha   90.00
_cell.angle_beta   90.00
_cell.angle_gamma   90.00
#
_symmetry.space_group_name_H-M   'P 1'
#
loop_
_entity.id
_entity.type
_entity.pdbx_description
1 polymer ?
#
loop_
_entity_poly.entity_id
_entity_poly.type
_entity_poly.pdbx_seq_one_letter_code
_entity_poly.pdbx_strand_id
1 'polypeptide(L)'
;MSSCSTRSCAAPTRRPATCSGRTRTPSASHRTRKCSTSPAAVSTSPPTVVSLIPRRRRGRVTPMITNPDLARLAEQMGVRLRRHDGGPKGLYFDDTRTISTRRGLTIAEYRSTLAHELAHAHYRDVPCRDPIRHARQERRADLWAAHLLLDGVDVAGVLAWHGHHRAPAAHELEVTVHLLDTYLSTLERKTA
;
A
#
# COMPACT_ATOMS: atom_id res chain seq x y z
N MET A 1 33.66 28.45 -21.81
CA MET A 1 34.05 27.84 -20.52
C MET A 1 33.09 26.68 -20.30
N SER A 2 33.50 25.43 -20.50
CA SER A 2 34.48 24.65 -19.70
C SER A 2 33.84 24.15 -18.39
N SER A 3 33.88 22.88 -18.04
CA SER A 3 34.62 21.76 -18.67
C SER A 3 33.90 20.40 -18.56
N CYS A 4 34.14 19.55 -19.56
CA CYS A 4 33.91 18.11 -19.48
C CYS A 4 34.89 17.48 -18.47
N SER A 5 34.48 16.39 -17.81
CA SER A 5 35.40 15.49 -17.10
C SER A 5 34.92 14.04 -17.26
N THR A 6 35.84 13.09 -17.34
CA THR A 6 35.55 11.69 -17.72
C THR A 6 36.42 10.69 -16.96
N ARG A 7 36.01 9.40 -17.01
CA ARG A 7 36.73 8.22 -16.46
C ARG A 7 36.69 8.16 -14.91
N SER A 8 36.99 7.03 -14.26
CA SER A 8 37.55 5.77 -14.77
C SER A 8 36.92 4.52 -14.17
N CYS A 9 37.16 3.38 -14.82
CA CYS A 9 36.81 2.05 -14.34
C CYS A 9 37.84 1.53 -13.32
N ALA A 10 37.40 0.72 -12.36
CA ALA A 10 38.25 -0.27 -11.67
C ALA A 10 37.38 -1.42 -11.11
N ALA A 11 37.85 -2.66 -11.26
CA ALA A 11 37.29 -3.84 -10.62
C ALA A 11 38.43 -4.81 -10.23
N PRO A 12 38.45 -5.37 -9.00
CA PRO A 12 39.38 -6.43 -8.61
C PRO A 12 38.79 -7.84 -8.85
N THR A 13 39.64 -8.86 -8.80
CA THR A 13 39.37 -10.18 -9.40
C THR A 13 39.31 -11.36 -8.43
N ARG A 14 38.58 -12.39 -8.88
CA ARG A 14 38.61 -13.82 -8.52
C ARG A 14 39.70 -14.32 -7.55
N ARG A 15 39.31 -15.23 -6.64
CA ARG A 15 39.78 -16.64 -6.66
C ARG A 15 38.85 -17.60 -5.88
N PRO A 16 38.76 -18.90 -6.25
CA PRO A 16 37.93 -19.90 -5.57
C PRO A 16 38.74 -20.86 -4.66
N ALA A 17 38.05 -21.71 -3.91
CA ALA A 17 38.62 -22.83 -3.17
C ALA A 17 37.96 -24.18 -3.56
N THR A 18 38.76 -25.25 -3.56
CA THR A 18 38.40 -26.64 -3.95
C THR A 18 38.26 -27.52 -2.68
N CYS A 19 37.18 -28.28 -2.46
CA CYS A 19 36.86 -29.61 -3.03
C CYS A 19 37.75 -30.79 -2.52
N SER A 20 37.18 -31.71 -1.71
CA SER A 20 37.36 -33.19 -1.77
C SER A 20 36.75 -33.96 -0.55
N GLY A 21 36.35 -35.23 -0.75
CA GLY A 21 35.84 -36.18 0.29
C GLY A 21 34.33 -36.44 0.21
N ARG A 22 33.73 -37.55 -0.30
CA ARG A 22 33.94 -39.03 -0.16
C ARG A 22 33.81 -39.53 1.29
N THR A 23 32.96 -40.49 1.68
CA THR A 23 31.86 -41.29 1.06
C THR A 23 30.70 -41.47 2.11
N ARG A 24 29.69 -42.36 2.11
CA ARG A 24 29.31 -43.62 1.40
C ARG A 24 27.80 -43.93 1.59
N THR A 25 27.26 -44.96 0.93
CA THR A 25 25.95 -45.61 1.20
C THR A 25 26.13 -47.10 1.52
N PRO A 26 25.25 -47.73 2.34
CA PRO A 26 24.03 -48.46 1.87
C PRO A 26 22.79 -48.12 2.74
N SER A 27 21.50 -48.41 2.49
CA SER A 27 20.66 -49.29 1.63
C SER A 27 19.61 -49.97 2.55
N ALA A 28 18.53 -50.54 1.99
CA ALA A 28 17.42 -51.25 2.69
C ALA A 28 16.50 -50.39 3.60
N SER A 29 15.19 -50.66 3.75
CA SER A 29 14.24 -51.46 2.95
C SER A 29 12.78 -50.96 3.16
N HIS A 30 11.83 -51.56 2.44
CA HIS A 30 10.40 -51.19 2.41
C HIS A 30 9.70 -51.10 3.78
N ARG A 31 8.76 -50.15 3.88
CA ARG A 31 7.39 -50.53 4.29
C ARG A 31 6.32 -49.65 3.64
N THR A 32 5.35 -50.28 3.00
CA THR A 32 4.15 -49.64 2.45
C THR A 32 3.02 -49.61 3.49
N ARG A 33 2.38 -48.46 3.67
CA ARG A 33 0.99 -48.36 4.14
C ARG A 33 0.27 -47.23 3.40
N LYS A 34 -0.97 -47.49 2.99
CA LYS A 34 -1.90 -46.53 2.38
C LYS A 34 -2.89 -46.02 3.44
N CYS A 35 -3.70 -45.06 3.00
CA CYS A 35 -5.03 -44.68 3.50
C CYS A 35 -5.09 -43.54 4.53
N SER A 36 -5.96 -42.58 4.20
CA SER A 36 -6.82 -41.76 5.09
C SER A 36 -6.16 -40.91 6.20
N THR A 37 -6.46 -39.61 6.36
CA THR A 37 -7.54 -38.81 5.73
C THR A 37 -7.10 -37.35 5.61
N SER A 38 -7.34 -36.71 4.47
CA SER A 38 -7.21 -35.25 4.37
C SER A 38 -8.35 -34.60 5.15
N PRO A 39 -8.11 -33.70 6.12
CA PRO A 39 -9.15 -32.79 6.58
C PRO A 39 -9.57 -31.92 5.40
N ALA A 40 -10.88 -31.71 5.22
CA ALA A 40 -11.39 -30.91 4.11
C ALA A 40 -10.84 -29.48 4.19
N ALA A 41 -10.25 -28.99 3.10
CA ALA A 41 -9.84 -27.60 3.00
C ALA A 41 -11.10 -26.71 3.02
N VAL A 42 -11.37 -26.11 4.18
CA VAL A 42 -12.47 -25.16 4.34
C VAL A 42 -12.19 -23.95 3.46
N SER A 43 -12.84 -23.90 2.31
CA SER A 43 -12.70 -22.83 1.32
C SER A 43 -13.46 -21.56 1.75
N THR A 44 -13.10 -21.01 2.91
CA THR A 44 -13.47 -19.63 3.28
C THR A 44 -12.74 -18.66 2.36
N SER A 45 -13.35 -18.37 1.21
CA SER A 45 -13.01 -17.23 0.37
C SER A 45 -12.94 -15.98 1.26
N PRO A 46 -11.85 -15.19 1.22
CA PRO A 46 -11.73 -14.02 2.08
C PRO A 46 -12.85 -13.02 1.75
N PRO A 47 -13.46 -12.38 2.77
CA PRO A 47 -14.56 -11.45 2.55
C PRO A 47 -14.10 -10.26 1.70
N THR A 48 -14.82 -9.97 0.62
CA THR A 48 -14.51 -8.85 -0.26
C THR A 48 -14.56 -7.53 0.52
N VAL A 49 -13.46 -6.77 0.53
CA VAL A 49 -13.24 -5.57 1.38
C VAL A 49 -14.32 -4.47 1.20
N VAL A 50 -15.09 -4.52 0.11
CA VAL A 50 -16.33 -3.75 -0.12
C VAL A 50 -17.37 -3.91 1.02
N SER A 51 -17.28 -4.95 1.85
CA SER A 51 -18.10 -5.12 3.07
C SER A 51 -17.44 -4.63 4.37
N LEU A 52 -16.15 -4.30 4.37
CA LEU A 52 -15.41 -3.83 5.55
C LEU A 52 -15.26 -2.31 5.63
N ILE A 53 -15.31 -1.61 4.49
CA ILE A 53 -15.58 -0.17 4.50
C ILE A 53 -17.04 0.03 4.98
N PRO A 54 -17.29 0.77 6.08
CA PRO A 54 -18.63 0.95 6.61
C PRO A 54 -19.52 1.65 5.58
N ARG A 55 -20.56 0.95 5.08
CA ARG A 55 -21.50 1.53 4.10
C ARG A 55 -22.20 2.75 4.69
N ARG A 56 -21.79 3.94 4.25
CA ARG A 56 -22.39 5.24 4.61
C ARG A 56 -23.91 5.20 4.42
N ARG A 57 -24.66 5.08 5.53
CA ARG A 57 -26.12 5.16 5.51
C ARG A 57 -26.52 6.63 5.39
N ARG A 58 -27.32 6.98 4.38
CA ARG A 58 -27.89 8.32 4.22
C ARG A 58 -28.59 8.76 5.52
N GLY A 59 -28.36 10.00 5.94
CA GLY A 59 -28.98 10.59 7.14
C GLY A 59 -28.21 10.41 8.46
N ARG A 60 -27.04 9.77 8.48
CA ARG A 60 -26.12 9.80 9.63
C ARG A 60 -24.85 10.56 9.27
N VAL A 61 -24.51 11.60 10.06
CA VAL A 61 -23.17 12.22 10.06
C VAL A 61 -22.17 11.11 10.30
N THR A 62 -21.38 10.79 9.28
CA THR A 62 -20.38 9.72 9.36
C THR A 62 -19.07 10.37 9.78
N PRO A 63 -18.50 10.01 10.94
CA PRO A 63 -17.24 10.61 11.38
C PRO A 63 -16.14 10.34 10.35
N MET A 64 -15.24 11.32 10.18
CA MET A 64 -14.04 11.16 9.35
C MET A 64 -13.25 9.94 9.84
N ILE A 65 -12.74 9.12 8.90
CA ILE A 65 -11.96 7.93 9.24
C ILE A 65 -10.71 8.35 10.01
N THR A 66 -10.52 7.81 11.21
CA THR A 66 -9.43 8.19 12.12
C THR A 66 -8.19 7.33 11.93
N ASN A 67 -7.05 7.74 12.51
CA ASN A 67 -5.81 6.95 12.43
C ASN A 67 -5.96 5.54 13.06
N PRO A 68 -6.65 5.37 14.22
CA PRO A 68 -7.08 4.05 14.70
C PRO A 68 -7.91 3.22 13.72
N ASP A 69 -8.75 3.84 12.89
CA ASP A 69 -9.57 3.11 11.91
C ASP A 69 -8.75 2.62 10.72
N LEU A 70 -7.77 3.40 10.26
CA LEU A 70 -6.78 2.95 9.28
C LEU A 70 -5.91 1.80 9.84
N ALA A 71 -5.58 1.83 11.13
CA ALA A 71 -4.87 0.73 11.80
C ALA A 71 -5.72 -0.55 11.88
N ARG A 72 -6.99 -0.45 12.28
CA ARG A 72 -7.95 -1.56 12.26
C ARG A 72 -8.14 -2.14 10.86
N LEU A 73 -8.17 -1.29 9.83
CA LEU A 73 -8.26 -1.74 8.43
C LEU A 73 -7.00 -2.49 7.99
N ALA A 74 -5.81 -2.08 8.43
CA ALA A 74 -4.56 -2.82 8.20
C ALA A 74 -4.61 -4.22 8.87
N GLU A 75 -5.04 -4.28 10.14
CA GLU A 75 -5.20 -5.53 10.89
C GLU A 75 -6.20 -6.48 10.19
N GLN A 76 -7.36 -5.97 9.77
CA GLN A 76 -8.37 -6.71 9.00
C GLN A 76 -7.86 -7.22 7.64
N MET A 77 -6.94 -6.49 6.99
CA MET A 77 -6.26 -6.94 5.77
C MET A 77 -5.11 -7.92 6.04
N GLY A 78 -4.81 -8.26 7.31
CA GLY A 78 -3.64 -9.07 7.67
C GLY A 78 -2.31 -8.39 7.36
N VAL A 79 -2.25 -7.06 7.52
CA VAL A 79 -1.11 -6.21 7.16
C VAL A 79 -0.49 -5.63 8.43
N ARG A 80 0.82 -5.83 8.62
CA ARG A 80 1.54 -5.28 9.77
C ARG A 80 2.02 -3.86 9.49
N LEU A 81 1.73 -2.94 10.41
CA LEU A 81 2.27 -1.59 10.36
C LEU A 81 3.67 -1.51 10.99
N ARG A 82 4.55 -0.76 10.32
CA ARG A 82 5.93 -0.45 10.75
C ARG A 82 6.26 1.02 10.49
N ARG A 83 7.34 1.48 11.14
CA ARG A 83 7.87 2.85 11.00
C ARG A 83 9.34 2.79 10.62
N HIS A 84 9.75 3.66 9.70
CA HIS A 84 11.13 3.77 9.25
C HIS A 84 11.59 5.23 9.21
N ASP A 85 12.88 5.43 8.99
CA ASP A 85 13.57 6.70 9.12
C ASP A 85 14.32 7.02 7.81
N GLY A 86 14.28 8.28 7.37
CA GLY A 86 14.69 8.67 6.00
C GLY A 86 13.77 8.14 4.90
N GLY A 87 14.18 8.24 3.64
CA GLY A 87 13.49 7.58 2.51
C GLY A 87 12.12 8.17 2.11
N PRO A 88 11.31 7.39 1.35
CA PRO A 88 9.97 7.79 0.89
C PRO A 88 8.99 7.95 2.05
N LYS A 89 7.77 8.46 1.82
CA LYS A 89 6.78 8.63 2.89
C LYS A 89 6.19 7.29 3.36
N GLY A 90 5.97 6.37 2.44
CA GLY A 90 5.46 5.03 2.68
C GLY A 90 6.10 4.02 1.74
N LEU A 91 5.97 2.74 2.09
CA LEU A 91 6.26 1.57 1.27
C LEU A 91 5.37 0.38 1.70
N TYR A 92 4.76 -0.29 0.74
CA TYR A 92 4.10 -1.58 0.90
C TYR A 92 5.00 -2.75 0.42
N PHE A 93 5.02 -3.83 1.20
CA PHE A 93 5.78 -5.06 0.95
C PHE A 93 4.83 -6.27 0.95
N ASP A 94 4.53 -6.82 -0.23
CA ASP A 94 3.53 -7.88 -0.40
C ASP A 94 3.98 -9.25 0.10
N ASP A 95 5.27 -9.54 -0.03
CA ASP A 95 5.96 -10.76 0.41
C ASP A 95 5.79 -11.01 1.91
N THR A 96 5.92 -9.95 2.70
CA THR A 96 5.83 -9.98 4.15
C THR A 96 4.47 -9.53 4.68
N ARG A 97 3.61 -8.92 3.84
CA ARG A 97 2.41 -8.16 4.24
C ARG A 97 2.74 -7.07 5.26
N THR A 98 3.64 -6.16 4.89
CA THR A 98 4.07 -5.04 5.75
C THR A 98 3.81 -3.71 5.05
N ILE A 99 3.23 -2.74 5.76
CA ILE A 99 3.27 -1.31 5.38
C ILE A 99 4.28 -0.62 6.31
N SER A 100 5.24 0.08 5.74
CA SER A 100 6.23 0.88 6.47
C SER A 100 6.04 2.36 6.15
N THR A 101 5.84 3.20 7.16
CA THR A 101 5.64 4.65 6.98
C THR A 101 6.72 5.46 7.69
N ARG A 102 7.13 6.58 7.10
CA ARG A 102 8.24 7.39 7.62
C ARG A 102 7.88 8.11 8.92
N ARG A 103 8.84 8.26 9.83
CA ARG A 103 8.70 9.16 11.00
C ARG A 103 8.70 10.63 10.57
N GLY A 104 8.25 11.51 11.46
CA GLY A 104 8.22 12.96 11.23
C GLY A 104 7.19 13.47 10.21
N LEU A 105 6.36 12.60 9.63
CA LEU A 105 5.23 13.02 8.79
C LEU A 105 4.18 13.77 9.62
N THR A 106 3.60 14.82 9.04
CA THR A 106 2.40 15.48 9.57
C THR A 106 1.19 14.53 9.60
N ILE A 107 0.14 14.89 10.33
CA ILE A 107 -1.10 14.09 10.41
C ILE A 107 -1.69 13.83 9.02
N ALA A 108 -1.84 14.89 8.22
CA ALA A 108 -2.36 14.83 6.85
C ALA A 108 -1.50 13.96 5.91
N GLU A 109 -0.17 14.07 5.99
CA GLU A 109 0.73 13.20 5.22
C GLU A 109 0.65 11.74 5.65
N TYR A 110 0.68 11.46 6.96
CA TYR A 110 0.62 10.10 7.48
C TYR A 110 -0.69 9.41 7.09
N ARG A 111 -1.83 10.10 7.19
CA ARG A 111 -3.15 9.63 6.77
C ARG A 111 -3.20 9.31 5.29
N SER A 112 -2.80 10.28 4.46
CA SER A 112 -2.83 10.16 3.00
C SER A 112 -1.93 9.02 2.51
N THR A 113 -0.71 8.95 3.04
CA THR A 113 0.22 7.86 2.73
C THR A 113 -0.29 6.51 3.23
N LEU A 114 -0.75 6.39 4.49
CA LEU A 114 -1.23 5.10 5.00
C LEU A 114 -2.44 4.58 4.20
N ALA A 115 -3.36 5.47 3.79
CA ALA A 115 -4.47 5.10 2.92
C ALA A 115 -4.02 4.65 1.52
N HIS A 116 -2.98 5.29 0.95
CA HIS A 116 -2.38 4.90 -0.34
C HIS A 116 -1.69 3.51 -0.24
N GLU A 117 -0.87 3.28 0.78
CA GLU A 117 -0.24 1.96 1.02
C GLU A 117 -1.27 0.85 1.30
N LEU A 118 -2.38 1.18 1.98
CA LEU A 118 -3.49 0.25 2.21
C LEU A 118 -4.21 -0.13 0.90
N ALA A 119 -4.24 0.75 -0.10
CA ALA A 119 -4.75 0.41 -1.43
C ALA A 119 -3.85 -0.62 -2.13
N HIS A 120 -2.53 -0.42 -2.13
CA HIS A 120 -1.59 -1.41 -2.63
C HIS A 120 -1.71 -2.75 -1.89
N ALA A 121 -1.90 -2.71 -0.56
CA ALA A 121 -2.10 -3.91 0.25
C ALA A 121 -3.45 -4.60 0.02
N HIS A 122 -4.49 -3.85 -0.34
CA HIS A 122 -5.79 -4.39 -0.76
C HIS A 122 -5.68 -5.12 -2.10
N TYR A 123 -5.01 -4.50 -3.08
CA TYR A 123 -4.89 -5.01 -4.45
C TYR A 123 -3.71 -5.97 -4.68
N ARG A 124 -2.85 -6.18 -3.67
CA ARG A 124 -1.60 -6.95 -3.74
C ARG A 124 -0.66 -6.46 -4.83
N ASP A 125 -0.45 -5.15 -4.85
CA ASP A 125 0.50 -4.54 -5.77
C ASP A 125 1.93 -4.92 -5.44
N VAL A 126 2.69 -5.17 -6.50
CA VAL A 126 4.14 -5.42 -6.48
C VAL A 126 4.82 -4.46 -7.45
N PRO A 127 6.05 -3.98 -7.15
CA PRO A 127 6.78 -3.06 -8.03
C PRO A 127 6.92 -3.60 -9.45
N CYS A 128 6.59 -2.78 -10.44
CA CYS A 128 6.63 -3.18 -11.85
C CYS A 128 7.63 -2.35 -12.66
N ARG A 129 8.31 -2.98 -13.63
CA ARG A 129 9.20 -2.31 -14.58
C ARG A 129 8.48 -1.69 -15.78
N ASP A 130 7.23 -2.09 -16.03
CA ASP A 130 6.38 -1.45 -17.05
C ASP A 130 5.82 -0.14 -16.47
N PRO A 131 6.18 1.04 -17.04
CA PRO A 131 5.71 2.33 -16.54
C PRO A 131 4.20 2.52 -16.72
N ILE A 132 3.56 1.86 -17.70
CA ILE A 132 2.12 1.96 -17.93
C ILE A 132 1.37 1.21 -16.83
N ARG A 133 1.79 -0.02 -16.51
CA ARG A 133 1.26 -0.76 -15.37
C ARG A 133 1.54 -0.05 -14.04
N HIS A 134 2.75 0.46 -13.82
CA HIS A 134 3.10 1.23 -12.62
C HIS A 134 2.15 2.43 -12.46
N ALA A 135 2.01 3.29 -13.46
CA ALA A 135 1.12 4.45 -13.40
C ALA A 135 -0.37 4.09 -13.17
N ARG A 136 -0.81 2.91 -13.64
CA ARG A 136 -2.15 2.37 -13.35
C ARG A 136 -2.30 1.88 -11.90
N GLN A 137 -1.23 1.36 -11.29
CA GLN A 137 -1.21 0.96 -9.87
C GLN A 137 -1.28 2.21 -8.98
N GLU A 138 -0.36 3.18 -9.14
CA GLU A 138 -0.34 4.44 -8.38
C GLU A 138 -1.68 5.18 -8.46
N ARG A 139 -2.20 5.41 -9.67
CA ARG A 139 -3.45 6.14 -9.87
C ARG A 139 -4.64 5.45 -9.22
N ARG A 140 -4.65 4.12 -9.17
CA ARG A 140 -5.69 3.35 -8.46
C ARG A 140 -5.51 3.45 -6.95
N ALA A 141 -4.27 3.46 -6.45
CA ALA A 141 -3.99 3.64 -5.03
C ALA A 141 -4.44 5.02 -4.52
N ASP A 142 -4.11 6.09 -5.26
CA ASP A 142 -4.58 7.45 -4.97
C ASP A 142 -6.11 7.56 -5.01
N LEU A 143 -6.77 7.02 -6.04
CA LEU A 143 -8.23 7.03 -6.15
C LEU A 143 -8.91 6.27 -4.99
N TRP A 144 -8.34 5.15 -4.55
CA TRP A 144 -8.85 4.37 -3.42
C TRP A 144 -8.62 5.11 -2.10
N ALA A 145 -7.44 5.69 -1.89
CA ALA A 145 -7.11 6.48 -0.71
C ALA A 145 -8.00 7.73 -0.57
N ALA A 146 -8.20 8.46 -1.67
CA ALA A 146 -9.09 9.60 -1.75
C ALA A 146 -10.55 9.20 -1.40
N HIS A 147 -11.06 8.12 -1.97
CA HIS A 147 -12.43 7.64 -1.67
C HIS A 147 -12.58 6.93 -0.31
N LEU A 148 -11.49 6.53 0.34
CA LEU A 148 -11.51 6.06 1.73
C LEU A 148 -11.62 7.25 2.70
N LEU A 149 -10.80 8.28 2.52
CA LEU A 149 -10.67 9.38 3.48
C LEU A 149 -11.73 10.48 3.33
N LEU A 150 -12.25 10.73 2.12
CA LEU A 150 -13.06 11.90 1.80
C LEU A 150 -14.51 11.58 1.39
N ASP A 151 -15.44 12.43 1.83
CA ASP A 151 -16.86 12.43 1.42
C ASP A 151 -17.23 13.68 0.63
N GLY A 152 -18.26 13.58 -0.20
CA GLY A 152 -18.73 14.70 -1.02
C GLY A 152 -19.36 15.82 -0.21
N VAL A 153 -20.04 15.51 0.90
CA VAL A 153 -20.64 16.51 1.80
C VAL A 153 -19.55 17.24 2.58
N ASP A 154 -18.64 16.49 3.19
CA ASP A 154 -17.52 17.01 3.99
C ASP A 154 -16.61 17.90 3.12
N VAL A 155 -16.22 17.41 1.92
CA VAL A 155 -15.41 18.17 0.94
C VAL A 155 -16.12 19.43 0.44
N ALA A 156 -17.42 19.35 0.11
CA ALA A 156 -18.15 20.51 -0.39
C ALA A 156 -18.31 21.60 0.68
N GLY A 157 -18.64 21.23 1.92
CA GLY A 157 -18.76 22.17 3.04
C GLY A 157 -17.45 22.88 3.36
N VAL A 158 -16.36 22.12 3.50
CA VAL A 158 -15.02 22.67 3.80
C VAL A 158 -14.49 23.53 2.65
N LEU A 159 -14.70 23.14 1.38
CA LEU A 159 -14.32 23.99 0.25
C LEU A 159 -15.11 25.30 0.22
N ALA A 160 -16.42 25.27 0.47
CA ALA A 160 -17.23 26.50 0.52
C ALA A 160 -16.76 27.44 1.65
N TRP A 161 -16.47 26.89 2.83
CA TRP A 161 -15.94 27.64 3.99
C TRP A 161 -14.61 28.35 3.67
N HIS A 162 -13.70 27.70 2.94
CA HIS A 162 -12.43 28.29 2.53
C HIS A 162 -12.45 28.98 1.16
N GLY A 163 -13.60 29.41 0.63
CA GLY A 163 -13.67 30.14 -0.65
C GLY A 163 -13.13 29.35 -1.84
N HIS A 164 -13.29 28.02 -1.81
CA HIS A 164 -12.75 27.03 -2.74
C HIS A 164 -11.22 26.93 -2.80
N HIS A 165 -10.48 27.52 -1.86
CA HIS A 165 -9.03 27.38 -1.77
C HIS A 165 -8.63 25.96 -1.29
N ARG A 166 -8.02 25.18 -2.19
CA ARG A 166 -7.65 23.77 -1.98
C ARG A 166 -6.68 23.53 -0.82
N ALA A 167 -5.71 24.42 -0.60
CA ALA A 167 -4.67 24.24 0.42
C ALA A 167 -5.22 24.26 1.87
N PRO A 168 -5.96 25.29 2.33
CA PRO A 168 -6.58 25.26 3.66
C PRO A 168 -7.66 24.17 3.75
N ALA A 169 -8.44 23.93 2.69
CA ALA A 169 -9.44 22.85 2.70
C ALA A 169 -8.83 21.45 2.91
N ALA A 170 -7.69 21.15 2.29
CA ALA A 170 -6.97 19.90 2.51
C ALA A 170 -6.40 19.78 3.94
N HIS A 171 -6.00 20.90 4.55
CA HIS A 171 -5.54 20.95 5.94
C HIS A 171 -6.67 20.61 6.92
N GLU A 172 -7.83 21.26 6.79
CA GLU A 172 -9.04 21.03 7.59
C GLU A 172 -9.57 19.59 7.45
N LEU A 173 -9.49 19.01 6.24
CA LEU A 173 -9.86 17.61 5.96
C LEU A 173 -8.80 16.57 6.42
N GLU A 174 -7.68 17.01 7.00
CA GLU A 174 -6.51 16.19 7.34
C GLU A 174 -6.00 15.30 6.17
N VAL A 175 -5.88 15.84 4.96
CA VAL A 175 -5.34 15.15 3.77
C VAL A 175 -4.29 15.98 3.04
N THR A 176 -3.52 15.36 2.15
CA THR A 176 -2.69 16.10 1.20
C THR A 176 -3.57 16.71 0.09
N VAL A 177 -3.16 17.87 -0.42
CA VAL A 177 -3.80 18.53 -1.58
C VAL A 177 -3.91 17.57 -2.77
N HIS A 178 -2.92 16.68 -2.95
CA HIS A 178 -2.93 15.64 -3.99
C HIS A 178 -4.14 14.68 -3.89
N LEU A 179 -4.52 14.23 -2.69
CA LEU A 179 -5.70 13.38 -2.53
C LEU A 179 -7.01 14.16 -2.67
N LEU A 180 -7.06 15.42 -2.24
CA LEU A 180 -8.21 16.30 -2.49
C LEU A 180 -8.42 16.55 -3.99
N ASP A 181 -7.36 16.86 -4.72
CA ASP A 181 -7.40 17.07 -6.18
C ASP A 181 -7.73 15.77 -6.92
N THR A 182 -7.18 14.64 -6.47
CA THR A 182 -7.57 13.31 -6.97
C THR A 182 -9.07 13.09 -6.78
N TYR A 183 -9.62 13.39 -5.60
CA TYR A 183 -11.05 13.26 -5.29
C TYR A 183 -11.91 14.15 -6.18
N LEU A 184 -11.58 15.44 -6.30
CA LEU A 184 -12.34 16.40 -7.11
C LEU A 184 -12.39 15.99 -8.58
N SER A 185 -11.28 15.46 -9.12
CA SER A 185 -11.25 14.92 -10.49
C SER A 185 -12.24 13.76 -10.72
N THR A 186 -12.67 13.06 -9.65
CA THR A 186 -13.69 11.99 -9.75
C THR A 186 -15.11 12.52 -9.82
N LEU A 187 -15.34 13.77 -9.42
CA LEU A 187 -16.64 14.43 -9.49
C LEU A 187 -16.82 15.07 -10.87
N GLU A 188 -15.79 15.78 -11.34
CA GLU A 188 -15.72 16.39 -12.68
C GLU A 188 -16.04 15.36 -13.79
N ARG A 189 -15.47 14.14 -13.67
CA ARG A 189 -15.73 13.00 -14.58
C ARG A 189 -17.07 12.28 -14.40
N LYS A 190 -17.95 12.76 -13.51
CA LYS A 190 -19.34 12.25 -13.32
C LYS A 190 -20.38 13.30 -13.72
N THR A 191 -19.96 14.54 -13.94
CA THR A 191 -20.79 15.68 -14.37
C THR A 191 -20.64 16.01 -15.86
N ALA A 192 -19.83 15.23 -16.58
CA ALA A 192 -19.59 15.29 -18.02
C ALA A 192 -19.92 13.93 -18.66
#